data_AF-A0A1F9MB23-F1
#
_entry.id   AF-A0A1F9MB23-F1
#
_cell.length_a   1.000
_cell.length_b   1.000
_cell.length_c   1.000
_cell.angle_alpha   90.00
_cell.angle_beta   90.00
_cell.angle_gamma   90.00
#
_symmetry.space_group_name_H-M   'P 1'
#
loop_
_entity.id
_entity.type
_entity.pdbx_description
1 polymer ?
#
loop_
_entity_poly.entity_id
_entity_poly.type
_entity_poly.pdbx_seq_one_letter_code
_entity_poly.pdbx_strand_id
1 'polypeptide(L)'
;MNFIKQLGDFMMMGARAHAQWEIDVSKRIMGDRKRLIILGLLCIPILLLGVAFAEDVGHALPGFIGSKTAYSPAFYTPTIFFASIGVGLCAGLITGCIGAGGGFIIAPALMSAGVKGILAVGTDLFHIFAKAIMGSVLHRKLGNISVPLALVFLIGSIAGATLGGWINRTLYEFNPVLSDAFITTIYVFMLGFLAFYALMDWAKTARAAKAEAASVAAGNKKKVDAGTMTALAKALQKVNLPPIITFDQHLVPGGRQISWLFLVLSGAFVGLAAAIMGVGGGFLTFPIFVYVLGVSSAATVGTDIFQII
;
A
#
# COMPACT_ATOMS: atom_id res chain seq x y z
N MET A 1 -20.52 30.20 19.20
CA MET A 1 -21.29 30.29 17.93
C MET A 1 -20.45 30.64 16.70
N ASN A 2 -19.37 31.44 16.79
CA ASN A 2 -18.54 31.79 15.63
C ASN A 2 -17.69 30.63 15.07
N PHE A 3 -17.22 29.71 15.92
CA PHE A 3 -16.39 28.58 15.50
C PHE A 3 -17.12 27.65 14.52
N ILE A 4 -18.40 27.33 14.76
CA ILE A 4 -19.18 26.44 13.88
C ILE A 4 -19.42 27.09 12.51
N LYS A 5 -19.67 28.41 12.48
CA LYS A 5 -19.81 29.15 11.21
C LYS A 5 -18.48 29.22 10.45
N GLN A 6 -17.38 29.52 11.13
CA GLN A 6 -16.04 29.54 10.53
C GLN A 6 -15.61 28.16 10.02
N LEU A 7 -15.94 27.09 10.75
CA LEU A 7 -15.72 25.72 10.32
C LEU A 7 -16.55 25.40 9.07
N GLY A 8 -17.82 25.81 9.04
CA GLY A 8 -18.68 25.68 7.87
C GLY A 8 -18.13 26.42 6.63
N ASP A 9 -17.69 27.66 6.81
CA ASP A 9 -17.10 28.47 5.75
C ASP A 9 -15.77 27.88 5.25
N PHE A 10 -14.94 27.37 6.16
CA PHE A 10 -13.70 26.67 5.82
C PHE A 10 -13.96 25.39 5.03
N MET A 11 -14.90 24.55 5.46
CA MET A 11 -15.31 23.35 4.73
C MET A 11 -15.90 23.69 3.36
N MET A 12 -16.71 24.75 3.25
CA MET A 12 -17.27 25.22 1.99
C MET A 12 -16.20 25.76 1.03
N MET A 13 -15.20 26.50 1.54
CA MET A 13 -14.05 26.92 0.74
C MET A 13 -13.24 25.71 0.25
N GLY A 14 -12.98 24.73 1.12
CA GLY A 14 -12.31 23.48 0.76
C GLY A 14 -13.07 22.70 -0.32
N ALA A 15 -14.39 22.54 -0.16
CA ALA A 15 -15.25 21.87 -1.14
C ALA A 15 -15.27 22.59 -2.50
N ARG A 16 -15.34 23.93 -2.50
CA ARG A 16 -15.29 24.72 -3.74
C ARG A 16 -13.93 24.63 -4.43
N ALA A 17 -12.83 24.71 -3.67
CA ALA A 17 -11.49 24.56 -4.20
C ALA A 17 -11.26 23.15 -4.78
N HIS A 18 -11.75 22.11 -4.11
CA HIS A 18 -11.68 20.74 -4.61
C HIS A 18 -12.53 20.55 -5.88
N ALA A 19 -13.74 21.10 -5.91
CA ALA A 19 -14.60 21.05 -7.10
C ALA A 19 -13.99 21.81 -8.29
N GLN A 20 -13.39 22.98 -8.06
CA GLN A 20 -12.65 23.70 -9.10
C GLN A 20 -11.45 22.91 -9.60
N TRP A 21 -10.70 22.28 -8.70
CA TRP A 21 -9.59 21.41 -9.05
C TRP A 21 -10.06 20.21 -9.88
N GLU A 22 -11.15 19.54 -9.51
CA GLU A 22 -11.73 18.44 -10.29
C GLU A 22 -12.22 18.88 -11.67
N ILE A 23 -12.84 20.06 -11.76
CA ILE A 23 -13.26 20.66 -13.04
C ILE A 23 -12.04 20.95 -13.91
N ASP A 24 -10.97 21.51 -13.34
CA ASP A 24 -9.74 21.83 -14.06
C ASP A 24 -8.99 20.57 -14.50
N VAL A 25 -8.96 19.54 -13.65
CA VAL A 25 -8.39 18.22 -13.98
C VAL A 25 -9.23 17.56 -15.08
N SER A 26 -10.55 17.55 -14.97
CA SER A 26 -11.46 16.99 -15.98
C SER A 26 -11.33 17.72 -17.31
N LYS A 27 -11.28 19.06 -17.30
CA LYS A 27 -11.06 19.87 -18.52
C LYS A 27 -9.66 19.64 -19.11
N ARG A 28 -8.63 19.39 -18.30
CA ARG A 28 -7.29 19.03 -18.79
C ARG A 28 -7.19 17.62 -19.37
N ILE A 29 -8.06 16.70 -18.95
CA ILE A 29 -8.13 15.33 -19.47
C ILE A 29 -8.98 15.29 -20.73
N MET A 30 -10.18 15.88 -20.71
CA MET A 30 -11.11 15.89 -21.84
C MET A 30 -10.81 16.96 -22.90
N GLY A 31 -10.02 17.99 -22.57
CA GLY A 31 -9.70 19.07 -23.51
C GLY A 31 -8.54 18.76 -24.47
N ASP A 32 -7.67 17.81 -24.14
CA ASP A 32 -6.51 17.47 -24.96
C ASP A 32 -6.76 16.16 -25.72
N ARG A 33 -6.92 16.25 -27.04
CA ARG A 33 -7.13 15.09 -27.94
C ARG A 33 -6.07 14.01 -27.74
N LYS A 34 -4.82 14.38 -27.44
CA LYS A 34 -3.74 13.40 -27.23
C LYS A 34 -3.97 12.58 -25.96
N ARG A 35 -4.47 13.20 -24.89
CA ARG A 35 -4.75 12.52 -23.61
C ARG A 35 -5.97 11.63 -23.68
N LEU A 36 -7.01 12.06 -24.39
CA LEU A 36 -8.17 11.23 -24.69
C LEU A 36 -7.78 9.99 -25.51
N ILE A 37 -6.89 10.13 -26.49
CA ILE A 37 -6.37 8.99 -27.26
C ILE A 37 -5.56 8.05 -26.36
N ILE A 38 -4.71 8.56 -25.46
CA ILE A 38 -3.97 7.74 -24.49
C ILE A 38 -4.92 6.99 -23.55
N LEU A 39 -5.97 7.66 -23.05
CA LEU A 39 -7.00 7.02 -22.21
C LEU A 39 -7.75 5.92 -22.98
N GLY A 40 -8.14 6.20 -24.22
CA GLY A 40 -8.72 5.20 -25.10
C GLY A 40 -7.79 4.01 -25.31
N LEU A 41 -6.50 4.27 -25.56
CA LEU A 41 -5.46 3.24 -25.70
C LEU A 41 -5.24 2.43 -24.42
N LEU A 42 -5.37 3.02 -23.24
CA LEU A 42 -5.30 2.29 -21.96
C LEU A 42 -6.54 1.43 -21.72
N CYS A 43 -7.71 1.81 -22.27
CA CYS A 43 -8.91 0.98 -22.24
C CYS A 43 -8.85 -0.17 -23.25
N ILE A 44 -8.04 -0.07 -24.32
CA ILE A 44 -7.93 -1.12 -25.35
C ILE A 44 -7.44 -2.46 -24.77
N PRO A 45 -6.37 -2.55 -23.94
CA PRO A 45 -5.99 -3.78 -23.28
C PRO A 45 -7.09 -4.31 -22.37
N ILE A 46 -7.80 -3.46 -21.65
CA ILE A 46 -8.89 -3.89 -20.75
C ILE A 46 -10.03 -4.53 -21.55
N LEU A 47 -10.39 -3.94 -22.69
CA LEU A 47 -11.44 -4.44 -23.57
C LEU A 47 -11.00 -5.64 -24.40
N LEU A 48 -9.81 -5.60 -24.99
CA LEU A 48 -9.27 -6.69 -25.82
C LEU A 48 -8.84 -7.89 -25.00
N LEU A 49 -8.11 -7.72 -23.89
CA LEU A 49 -7.78 -8.82 -22.99
C LEU A 49 -9.07 -9.30 -22.30
N GLY A 50 -9.95 -8.39 -21.86
CA GLY A 50 -11.23 -8.77 -21.26
C GLY A 50 -12.11 -9.64 -22.17
N VAL A 51 -12.11 -9.38 -23.48
CA VAL A 51 -12.89 -10.16 -24.47
C VAL A 51 -12.12 -11.40 -24.95
N ALA A 52 -10.82 -11.30 -25.22
CA ALA A 52 -10.00 -12.43 -25.68
C ALA A 52 -9.81 -13.51 -24.60
N PHE A 53 -9.62 -13.12 -23.33
CA PHE A 53 -9.62 -14.06 -22.20
C PHE A 53 -11.03 -14.52 -21.79
N ALA A 54 -12.10 -13.93 -22.32
CA ALA A 54 -13.45 -14.45 -22.09
C ALA A 54 -13.78 -15.62 -23.03
N GLU A 55 -13.29 -15.60 -24.28
CA GLU A 55 -13.57 -16.65 -25.26
C GLU A 55 -12.62 -17.86 -25.14
N ASP A 56 -11.30 -17.66 -25.03
CA ASP A 56 -10.34 -18.79 -25.02
C ASP A 56 -10.36 -19.61 -23.72
N VAL A 57 -10.82 -19.01 -22.62
CA VAL A 57 -10.81 -19.66 -21.31
C VAL A 57 -12.19 -20.29 -20.99
N GLY A 58 -13.21 -20.04 -21.81
CA GLY A 58 -14.55 -20.62 -21.65
C GLY A 58 -14.63 -22.14 -21.82
N HIS A 59 -13.70 -22.74 -22.58
CA HIS A 59 -13.67 -24.19 -22.84
C HIS A 59 -12.74 -24.98 -21.92
N ALA A 60 -11.83 -24.30 -21.21
CA ALA A 60 -10.84 -24.93 -20.32
C ALA A 60 -10.99 -24.54 -18.84
N LEU A 61 -11.87 -23.59 -18.50
CA LEU A 61 -12.19 -23.31 -17.11
C LEU A 61 -13.17 -24.36 -16.58
N PRO A 62 -12.93 -24.93 -15.39
CA PRO A 62 -14.01 -25.59 -14.67
C PRO A 62 -15.17 -24.60 -14.55
N GLY A 63 -16.42 -25.07 -14.64
CA GLY A 63 -17.67 -24.26 -14.69
C GLY A 63 -17.95 -23.33 -13.49
N PHE A 64 -16.90 -22.99 -12.75
CA PHE A 64 -16.78 -22.17 -11.58
C PHE A 64 -16.31 -20.74 -11.90
N ILE A 65 -15.44 -20.51 -12.91
CA ILE A 65 -14.97 -19.16 -13.25
C ILE A 65 -15.80 -18.62 -14.43
N GLY A 66 -16.63 -17.61 -14.18
CA GLY A 66 -17.51 -16.99 -15.18
C GLY A 66 -18.97 -17.47 -15.19
N SER A 67 -19.39 -18.30 -14.23
CA SER A 67 -20.81 -18.68 -14.08
C SER A 67 -21.67 -17.48 -13.63
N LYS A 68 -22.97 -17.48 -13.99
CA LYS A 68 -23.95 -16.44 -13.59
C LYS A 68 -24.18 -16.36 -12.06
N THR A 69 -23.58 -17.27 -11.30
CA THR A 69 -23.58 -17.28 -9.85
C THR A 69 -22.25 -16.71 -9.35
N ALA A 70 -22.30 -15.51 -8.78
CA ALA A 70 -21.14 -14.90 -8.14
C ALA A 70 -20.55 -15.85 -7.07
N TYR A 71 -19.23 -15.92 -6.99
CA TYR A 71 -18.46 -16.70 -6.01
C TYR A 71 -18.58 -16.18 -4.56
N SER A 72 -19.44 -15.17 -4.33
CA SER A 72 -19.73 -14.52 -3.07
C SER A 72 -21.16 -14.90 -2.65
N PRO A 73 -21.48 -15.03 -1.35
CA PRO A 73 -22.88 -15.17 -0.92
C PRO A 73 -23.66 -13.93 -1.39
N ALA A 74 -24.35 -14.05 -2.53
CA ALA A 74 -25.14 -12.99 -3.14
C ALA A 74 -26.50 -12.80 -2.44
N PHE A 75 -26.52 -12.82 -1.12
CA PHE A 75 -27.63 -12.29 -0.35
C PHE A 75 -27.40 -10.79 -0.17
N TYR A 76 -27.61 -10.01 -1.22
CA TYR A 76 -27.57 -8.55 -1.14
C TYR A 76 -28.78 -8.04 -0.36
N THR A 77 -28.61 -7.98 0.96
CA THR A 77 -29.57 -7.30 1.84
C THR A 77 -29.18 -5.83 1.92
N PRO A 78 -30.13 -4.87 2.00
CA PRO A 78 -29.82 -3.45 2.19
C PRO A 78 -28.84 -3.18 3.35
N THR A 79 -28.87 -4.01 4.38
CA THR A 79 -27.94 -3.97 5.52
C THR A 79 -26.48 -4.19 5.10
N ILE A 80 -26.19 -5.19 4.26
CA ILE A 80 -24.82 -5.46 3.76
C ILE A 80 -24.36 -4.36 2.81
N PHE A 81 -25.28 -3.77 2.04
CA PHE A 81 -24.97 -2.64 1.16
C PHE A 81 -24.54 -1.40 1.98
N PHE A 82 -25.34 -0.99 2.98
CA PHE A 82 -24.95 0.14 3.84
C PHE A 82 -23.74 -0.16 4.72
N ALA A 83 -23.60 -1.40 5.22
CA ALA A 83 -22.44 -1.82 6.00
C ALA A 83 -21.15 -1.78 5.17
N SER A 84 -21.17 -2.23 3.92
CA SER A 84 -20.00 -2.19 3.04
C SER A 84 -19.58 -0.77 2.67
N ILE A 85 -20.53 0.16 2.50
CA ILE A 85 -20.23 1.60 2.37
C ILE A 85 -19.55 2.13 3.64
N GLY A 86 -20.06 1.79 4.82
CA GLY A 86 -19.46 2.20 6.09
C GLY A 86 -18.03 1.66 6.27
N VAL A 87 -17.82 0.37 5.99
CA VAL A 87 -16.50 -0.25 6.02
C VAL A 87 -15.57 0.40 5.00
N GLY A 88 -16.04 0.65 3.78
CA GLY A 88 -15.28 1.32 2.72
C GLY A 88 -14.87 2.75 3.10
N LEU A 89 -15.74 3.50 3.77
CA LEU A 89 -15.47 4.86 4.24
C LEU A 89 -14.46 4.86 5.40
N CYS A 90 -14.63 3.99 6.40
CA CYS A 90 -13.68 3.84 7.50
C CYS A 90 -12.31 3.35 7.01
N ALA A 91 -12.29 2.31 6.18
CA ALA A 91 -11.05 1.82 5.56
C ALA A 91 -10.41 2.91 4.71
N GLY A 92 -11.18 3.64 3.89
CA GLY A 92 -10.68 4.75 3.08
C GLY A 92 -10.05 5.86 3.91
N LEU A 93 -10.68 6.29 5.01
CA LEU A 93 -10.15 7.32 5.91
C LEU A 93 -8.86 6.87 6.60
N ILE A 94 -8.87 5.68 7.22
CA ILE A 94 -7.70 5.15 7.94
C ILE A 94 -6.51 5.03 6.99
N THR A 95 -6.77 4.58 5.77
CA THR A 95 -5.72 4.25 4.80
C THR A 95 -5.22 5.49 4.07
N GLY A 96 -6.09 6.48 3.88
CA GLY A 96 -5.69 7.83 3.46
C GLY A 96 -4.85 8.57 4.50
N CYS A 97 -5.14 8.42 5.80
CA CYS A 97 -4.36 9.05 6.88
C CYS A 97 -3.01 8.37 7.11
N ILE A 98 -2.97 7.03 7.09
CA ILE A 98 -1.74 6.27 7.37
C ILE A 98 -0.86 6.15 6.11
N GLY A 99 -1.45 6.26 4.91
CA GLY A 99 -0.75 6.01 3.65
C GLY A 99 -0.40 4.54 3.41
N ALA A 100 -0.75 3.64 4.35
CA ALA A 100 -0.63 2.21 4.20
C ALA A 100 -1.78 1.70 3.34
N GLY A 101 -1.46 1.13 2.17
CA GLY A 101 -2.42 0.51 1.24
C GLY A 101 -3.43 -0.35 2.01
N GLY A 102 -4.70 0.01 1.90
CA GLY A 102 -5.73 -0.30 2.90
C GLY A 102 -6.17 -1.73 3.11
N GLY A 103 -5.42 -2.67 2.58
CA GLY A 103 -5.85 -4.06 2.50
C GLY A 103 -5.90 -4.80 3.81
N PHE A 104 -5.16 -4.33 4.81
CA PHE A 104 -5.12 -4.96 6.12
C PHE A 104 -6.45 -4.86 6.87
N ILE A 105 -7.36 -4.00 6.41
CA ILE A 105 -8.73 -3.89 6.92
C ILE A 105 -9.72 -4.59 5.99
N ILE A 106 -9.55 -4.41 4.68
CA ILE A 106 -10.56 -4.82 3.68
C ILE A 106 -10.60 -6.34 3.52
N ALA A 107 -9.46 -7.00 3.35
CA ALA A 107 -9.45 -8.45 3.17
C ALA A 107 -10.02 -9.21 4.40
N PRO A 108 -9.63 -8.91 5.66
CA PRO A 108 -10.26 -9.52 6.83
C PRO A 108 -11.75 -9.20 6.98
N ALA A 109 -12.18 -7.98 6.60
CA ALA A 109 -13.60 -7.61 6.63
C ALA A 109 -14.42 -8.43 5.62
N LEU A 110 -13.90 -8.62 4.40
CA LEU A 110 -14.54 -9.45 3.39
C LEU A 110 -14.59 -10.92 3.82
N MET A 111 -13.51 -11.43 4.42
CA MET A 111 -13.46 -12.79 4.96
C MET A 111 -14.48 -13.00 6.09
N SER A 112 -14.61 -12.00 6.99
CA SER A 112 -15.62 -12.01 8.06
C SER A 112 -17.05 -11.95 7.52
N ALA A 113 -17.24 -11.36 6.35
CA ALA A 113 -18.52 -11.35 5.63
C ALA A 113 -18.80 -12.67 4.85
N GLY A 114 -17.93 -13.68 4.96
CA GLY A 114 -18.10 -14.99 4.34
C GLY A 114 -17.52 -15.10 2.92
N VAL A 115 -16.72 -14.14 2.47
CA VAL A 115 -15.97 -14.24 1.21
C VAL A 115 -14.75 -15.12 1.43
N LYS A 116 -14.53 -16.11 0.57
CA LYS A 116 -13.33 -16.97 0.63
C LYS A 116 -12.05 -16.12 0.62
N GLY A 117 -11.07 -16.49 1.44
CA GLY A 117 -9.83 -15.74 1.62
C GLY A 117 -9.12 -15.44 0.31
N ILE A 118 -8.95 -16.44 -0.56
CA ILE A 118 -8.29 -16.27 -1.86
C ILE A 118 -8.97 -15.21 -2.76
N LEU A 119 -10.29 -15.07 -2.68
CA LEU A 119 -11.06 -14.09 -3.43
C LEU A 119 -10.99 -12.70 -2.80
N ALA A 120 -11.04 -12.63 -1.47
CA ALA A 120 -10.85 -11.39 -0.72
C ALA A 120 -9.48 -10.79 -0.99
N VAL A 121 -8.42 -11.60 -0.94
CA VAL A 121 -7.03 -11.26 -1.26
C VAL A 121 -6.92 -10.67 -2.67
N GLY A 122 -7.43 -11.37 -3.68
CA GLY A 122 -7.34 -10.89 -5.08
C GLY A 122 -8.14 -9.62 -5.35
N THR A 123 -9.34 -9.52 -4.79
CA THR A 123 -10.21 -8.33 -4.95
C THR A 123 -9.55 -7.09 -4.33
N ASP A 124 -8.93 -7.27 -3.18
CA ASP A 124 -8.28 -6.18 -2.46
C ASP A 124 -6.98 -5.72 -3.15
N LEU A 125 -6.17 -6.64 -3.70
CA LEU A 125 -5.01 -6.28 -4.54
C LEU A 125 -5.42 -5.37 -5.70
N PHE A 126 -6.48 -5.74 -6.42
CA PHE A 126 -6.97 -4.96 -7.55
C PHE A 126 -7.47 -3.57 -7.10
N HIS A 127 -8.17 -3.51 -5.98
CA HIS A 127 -8.63 -2.26 -5.38
C HIS A 127 -7.47 -1.34 -4.97
N ILE A 128 -6.40 -1.89 -4.39
CA ILE A 128 -5.20 -1.13 -4.00
C ILE A 128 -4.42 -0.67 -5.24
N PHE A 129 -4.28 -1.51 -6.26
CA PHE A 129 -3.66 -1.17 -7.54
C PHE A 129 -4.30 0.07 -8.17
N ALA A 130 -5.64 0.12 -8.23
CA ALA A 130 -6.36 1.26 -8.78
C ALA A 130 -6.08 2.57 -8.02
N LYS A 131 -5.98 2.52 -6.69
CA LYS A 131 -5.61 3.67 -5.84
C LYS A 131 -4.15 4.08 -6.01
N ALA A 132 -3.27 3.10 -6.18
CA ALA A 132 -1.84 3.32 -6.33
C ALA A 132 -1.50 4.13 -7.59
N ILE A 133 -2.23 3.91 -8.70
CA ILE A 133 -2.10 4.72 -9.93
C ILE A 133 -2.29 6.21 -9.61
N MET A 134 -3.39 6.57 -8.97
CA MET A 134 -3.69 7.96 -8.61
C MET A 134 -2.69 8.53 -7.60
N GLY A 135 -2.35 7.76 -6.56
CA GLY A 135 -1.40 8.16 -5.53
C GLY A 135 0.01 8.38 -6.08
N SER A 136 0.43 7.56 -7.04
CA SER A 136 1.73 7.68 -7.72
C SER A 136 1.82 8.93 -8.57
N VAL A 137 0.77 9.28 -9.31
CA VAL A 137 0.76 10.53 -10.09
C VAL A 137 0.94 11.75 -9.19
N LEU A 138 0.31 11.76 -8.01
CA LEU A 138 0.44 12.86 -7.05
C LEU A 138 1.85 12.93 -6.46
N HIS A 139 2.39 11.81 -5.95
CA HIS A 139 3.73 11.78 -5.37
C HIS A 139 4.83 12.02 -6.40
N ARG A 140 4.60 11.67 -7.67
CA ARG A 140 5.51 11.99 -8.77
C ARG A 140 5.62 13.50 -8.98
N LYS A 141 4.50 14.24 -8.86
CA LYS A 141 4.50 15.71 -8.95
C LYS A 141 5.20 16.37 -7.76
N LEU A 142 5.21 15.71 -6.60
CA LEU A 142 5.89 16.19 -5.40
C LEU A 142 7.40 15.89 -5.40
N GLY A 143 7.89 15.06 -6.32
CA GLY A 143 9.31 14.67 -6.38
C GLY A 143 9.69 13.58 -5.36
N ASN A 144 8.69 12.90 -4.78
CA ASN A 144 8.88 11.92 -3.70
C ASN A 144 9.12 10.48 -4.19
N ILE A 145 9.26 10.24 -5.49
CA ILE A 145 9.38 8.87 -6.05
C ILE A 145 10.82 8.60 -6.45
N SER A 146 11.42 7.58 -5.84
CA SER A 146 12.70 7.01 -6.25
C SER A 146 12.49 5.83 -7.20
N VAL A 147 12.45 6.10 -8.50
CA VAL A 147 12.26 5.06 -9.54
C VAL A 147 13.31 3.94 -9.47
N PRO A 148 14.62 4.20 -9.24
CA PRO A 148 15.60 3.12 -9.13
C PRO A 148 15.32 2.17 -7.96
N LEU A 149 14.90 2.72 -6.82
CA LEU A 149 14.58 1.94 -5.62
C LEU A 149 13.35 1.06 -5.87
N ALA A 150 12.30 1.63 -6.48
CA ALA A 150 11.11 0.88 -6.85
C ALA A 150 11.41 -0.26 -7.84
N LEU A 151 12.19 -0.02 -8.90
CA LEU A 151 12.47 -1.02 -9.92
C LEU A 151 13.25 -2.22 -9.38
N VAL A 152 14.25 -2.00 -8.53
CA VAL A 152 15.04 -3.11 -7.97
C VAL A 152 14.24 -3.88 -6.93
N PHE A 153 13.42 -3.19 -6.15
CA PHE A 153 12.51 -3.84 -5.22
C PHE A 153 11.43 -4.65 -5.93
N LEU A 154 10.96 -4.18 -7.09
CA LEU A 154 9.99 -4.88 -7.94
C LEU A 154 10.53 -6.24 -8.41
N ILE A 155 11.81 -6.35 -8.75
CA ILE A 155 12.44 -7.63 -9.15
C ILE A 155 12.23 -8.70 -8.07
N GLY A 156 12.51 -8.34 -6.81
CA GLY A 156 12.27 -9.22 -5.67
C GLY A 156 10.78 -9.50 -5.48
N SER A 157 9.97 -8.43 -5.54
CA SER A 157 8.52 -8.51 -5.30
C SER A 157 7.80 -9.41 -6.28
N ILE A 158 8.20 -9.44 -7.55
CA ILE A 158 7.64 -10.35 -8.55
C ILE A 158 7.88 -11.80 -8.13
N ALA A 159 9.13 -12.16 -7.80
CA ALA A 159 9.47 -13.52 -7.37
C ALA A 159 8.72 -13.91 -6.08
N GLY A 160 8.65 -13.00 -5.12
CA GLY A 160 7.89 -13.17 -3.89
C GLY A 160 6.40 -13.37 -4.13
N ALA A 161 5.78 -12.51 -4.94
CA ALA A 161 4.35 -12.54 -5.23
C ALA A 161 3.96 -13.79 -6.02
N THR A 162 4.78 -14.23 -6.98
CA THR A 162 4.57 -15.49 -7.69
C THR A 162 4.62 -16.68 -6.72
N LEU A 163 5.60 -16.71 -5.81
CA LEU A 163 5.71 -17.78 -4.81
C LEU A 163 4.53 -17.77 -3.83
N GLY A 164 4.16 -16.60 -3.31
CA GLY A 164 3.02 -16.44 -2.39
C GLY A 164 1.69 -16.83 -3.04
N GLY A 165 1.47 -16.44 -4.29
CA GLY A 165 0.30 -16.83 -5.07
C GLY A 165 0.25 -18.34 -5.35
N TRP A 166 1.39 -18.94 -5.66
CA TRP A 166 1.51 -20.40 -5.82
C TRP A 166 1.17 -21.13 -4.51
N ILE A 167 1.74 -20.71 -3.38
CA ILE A 167 1.43 -21.27 -2.04
C ILE A 167 -0.06 -21.17 -1.74
N ASN A 168 -0.67 -20.00 -1.93
CA ASN A 168 -2.09 -19.79 -1.67
C ASN A 168 -2.97 -20.69 -2.55
N ARG A 169 -2.66 -20.80 -3.84
CA ARG A 169 -3.39 -21.66 -4.77
C ARG A 169 -3.28 -23.13 -4.39
N THR A 170 -2.08 -23.60 -4.11
CA THR A 170 -1.84 -24.99 -3.71
C THR A 170 -2.58 -25.34 -2.42
N LEU A 171 -2.53 -24.48 -1.39
CA LEU A 171 -3.29 -24.66 -0.15
C LEU A 171 -4.81 -24.69 -0.39
N TYR A 172 -5.31 -23.82 -1.27
CA TYR A 172 -6.73 -23.77 -1.61
C TYR A 172 -7.19 -25.03 -2.36
N GLU A 173 -6.38 -25.53 -3.29
CA GLU A 173 -6.65 -26.78 -4.02
C GLU A 173 -6.62 -28.01 -3.09
N PHE A 174 -5.77 -28.01 -2.06
CA PHE A 174 -5.78 -29.05 -1.03
C PHE A 174 -7.02 -28.98 -0.13
N ASN A 175 -7.31 -27.81 0.46
CA ASN A 175 -8.49 -27.61 1.27
C ASN A 175 -8.82 -26.11 1.41
N PRO A 176 -10.00 -25.65 0.96
CA PRO A 176 -10.41 -24.24 1.08
C PRO A 176 -10.39 -23.70 2.51
N VAL A 177 -10.79 -24.51 3.50
CA VAL A 177 -10.82 -24.09 4.91
C VAL A 177 -9.41 -23.92 5.46
N LEU A 178 -8.47 -24.76 5.02
CA LEU A 178 -7.06 -24.65 5.40
C LEU A 178 -6.43 -23.37 4.83
N SER A 179 -6.77 -23.00 3.59
CA SER A 179 -6.33 -21.75 2.97
C SER A 179 -6.84 -20.53 3.74
N ASP A 180 -8.13 -20.51 4.10
CA ASP A 180 -8.71 -19.41 4.88
C ASP A 180 -8.06 -19.30 6.27
N ALA A 181 -7.84 -20.43 6.94
CA ALA A 181 -7.17 -20.49 8.24
C ALA A 181 -5.71 -20.03 8.14
N PHE A 182 -4.99 -20.43 7.10
CA PHE A 182 -3.61 -20.02 6.82
C PHE A 182 -3.49 -18.51 6.65
N ILE A 183 -4.31 -17.93 5.76
CA ILE A 183 -4.33 -16.48 5.49
C ILE A 183 -4.66 -15.71 6.79
N THR A 184 -5.72 -16.13 7.50
CA THR A 184 -6.15 -15.49 8.75
C THR A 184 -5.08 -15.57 9.84
N THR A 185 -4.39 -16.70 9.96
CA THR A 185 -3.32 -16.89 10.96
C THR A 185 -2.17 -15.93 10.67
N ILE A 186 -1.71 -15.85 9.42
CA ILE A 186 -0.66 -14.91 9.03
C ILE A 186 -1.08 -13.47 9.30
N TYR A 187 -2.35 -13.13 9.02
CA TYR A 187 -2.94 -11.83 9.36
C TYR A 187 -2.83 -11.49 10.84
N VAL A 188 -3.29 -12.39 11.72
CA VAL A 188 -3.29 -12.16 13.16
C VAL A 188 -1.86 -12.00 13.68
N PHE A 189 -0.94 -12.87 13.27
CA PHE A 189 0.45 -12.80 13.71
C PHE A 189 1.13 -11.51 13.25
N MET A 190 0.98 -11.17 11.98
CA MET A 190 1.69 -10.03 11.41
C MET A 190 1.10 -8.69 11.86
N LEU A 191 -0.23 -8.53 11.87
CA LEU A 191 -0.86 -7.32 12.40
C LEU A 191 -0.66 -7.20 13.91
N GLY A 192 -0.70 -8.31 14.65
CA GLY A 192 -0.38 -8.34 16.07
C GLY A 192 1.05 -7.86 16.34
N PHE A 193 2.02 -8.39 15.58
CA PHE A 193 3.42 -7.97 15.67
C PHE A 193 3.59 -6.48 15.32
N LEU A 194 2.98 -6.02 14.22
CA LEU A 194 3.10 -4.62 13.78
C LEU A 194 2.45 -3.66 14.79
N ALA A 195 1.28 -3.99 15.31
CA ALA A 195 0.59 -3.20 16.33
C ALA A 195 1.42 -3.13 17.63
N PHE A 196 1.98 -4.26 18.06
CA PHE A 196 2.85 -4.30 19.23
C PHE A 196 4.14 -3.49 19.01
N TYR A 197 4.77 -3.62 17.84
CA TYR A 197 5.96 -2.86 17.47
C TYR A 197 5.68 -1.35 17.46
N ALA A 198 4.58 -0.92 16.82
CA ALA A 198 4.17 0.48 16.80
C ALA A 198 3.88 1.02 18.20
N LEU A 199 3.23 0.25 19.07
CA LEU A 199 2.97 0.62 20.45
C LEU A 199 4.27 0.76 21.26
N MET A 200 5.22 -0.16 21.07
CA MET A 200 6.54 -0.07 21.70
C MET A 200 7.33 1.14 21.22
N ASP A 201 7.27 1.45 19.93
CA ASP A 201 7.97 2.60 19.34
C ASP A 201 7.36 3.92 19.83
N TRP A 202 6.02 4.01 19.88
CA TRP A 202 5.32 5.11 20.52
C TRP A 202 5.69 5.25 22.00
N ALA A 203 5.74 4.15 22.75
CA ALA A 203 6.12 4.19 24.16
C ALA A 203 7.59 4.65 24.36
N LYS A 204 8.50 4.23 23.48
CA LYS A 204 9.91 4.67 23.49
C LYS A 204 10.04 6.15 23.15
N THR A 205 9.39 6.61 22.09
CA THR A 205 9.42 8.02 21.67
C THR A 205 8.72 8.93 22.68
N ALA A 206 7.60 8.51 23.27
CA ALA A 206 6.93 9.24 24.34
C ALA A 206 7.78 9.32 25.62
N ARG A 207 8.51 8.25 25.98
CA ARG A 207 9.47 8.27 27.08
C ARG A 207 10.70 9.14 26.78
N ALA A 208 11.21 9.08 25.55
CA ALA A 208 12.31 9.92 25.09
C ALA A 208 11.91 11.41 25.10
N ALA A 209 10.71 11.75 24.64
CA ALA A 209 10.17 13.11 24.69
C ALA A 209 9.99 13.60 26.13
N LYS A 210 9.54 12.74 27.06
CA LYS A 210 9.50 13.07 28.49
C LYS A 210 10.90 13.26 29.09
N ALA A 211 11.86 12.42 28.72
CA ALA A 211 13.26 12.52 29.17
C ALA A 211 13.96 13.76 28.58
N GLU A 212 13.61 14.16 27.36
CA GLU A 212 14.08 15.37 26.70
C GLU A 212 13.47 16.63 27.33
N ALA A 213 12.16 16.62 27.61
CA ALA A 213 11.52 17.69 28.37
C ALA A 213 12.18 17.86 29.76
N ALA A 214 12.57 16.75 30.41
CA ALA A 214 13.30 16.78 31.67
C ALA A 214 14.76 17.26 31.52
N SER A 215 15.46 16.94 30.41
CA SER A 215 16.85 17.37 30.18
C SER A 215 16.95 18.83 29.73
N VAL A 216 15.95 19.33 28.98
CA VAL A 216 15.79 20.75 28.62
C VAL A 216 15.47 21.57 29.87
N ALA A 217 14.62 21.07 30.77
CA ALA A 217 14.38 21.67 32.08
C ALA A 217 15.63 21.67 32.98
N ALA A 218 16.54 20.69 32.81
CA ALA A 218 17.82 20.60 33.52
C ALA A 218 18.98 21.36 32.84
N GLY A 219 18.71 22.18 31.82
CA GLY A 219 19.70 23.06 31.19
C GLY A 219 20.72 22.38 30.27
N ASN A 220 20.56 21.07 29.99
CA ASN A 220 21.54 20.32 29.22
C ASN A 220 21.10 20.24 27.74
N LYS A 221 21.60 21.16 26.90
CA LYS A 221 21.32 21.17 25.45
C LYS A 221 22.04 20.00 24.76
N LYS A 222 21.42 18.82 24.77
CA LYS A 222 21.83 17.73 23.89
C LYS A 222 21.30 18.04 22.48
N LYS A 223 22.20 18.22 21.50
CA LYS A 223 21.83 18.34 20.09
C LYS A 223 21.04 17.09 19.69
N VAL A 224 19.78 17.30 19.31
CA VAL A 224 18.91 16.26 18.76
C VAL A 224 19.34 16.05 17.31
N ASP A 225 20.04 14.96 17.03
CA ASP A 225 20.30 14.50 15.66
C ASP A 225 18.98 13.99 15.06
N ALA A 226 18.20 14.93 14.51
CA ALA A 226 16.88 14.76 13.89
C ALA A 226 16.88 13.93 12.57
N GLY A 227 17.77 12.95 12.44
CA GLY A 227 17.92 12.14 11.23
C GLY A 227 18.62 10.81 11.46
N THR A 228 18.62 10.29 12.68
CA THR A 228 19.37 9.08 13.02
C THR A 228 18.66 7.83 12.52
N MET A 229 19.16 7.31 11.41
CA MET A 229 18.86 5.96 10.91
C MET A 229 18.95 4.95 12.05
N THR A 230 18.04 3.96 12.07
CA THR A 230 18.07 2.85 13.02
C THR A 230 19.43 2.14 12.98
N ALA A 231 19.82 1.53 14.11
CA ALA A 231 21.09 0.78 14.18
C ALA A 231 21.15 -0.33 13.12
N LEU A 232 20.01 -0.93 12.80
CA LEU A 232 19.85 -1.91 11.74
C LEU A 232 20.12 -1.31 10.36
N ALA A 233 19.52 -0.16 10.03
CA ALA A 233 19.76 0.52 8.76
C ALA A 233 21.23 0.93 8.60
N LYS A 234 21.87 1.42 9.68
CA LYS A 234 23.32 1.73 9.65
C LYS A 234 24.18 0.48 9.43
N ALA A 235 23.78 -0.68 9.96
CA ALA A 235 24.50 -1.93 9.77
C ALA A 235 24.35 -2.45 8.34
N LEU A 236 23.14 -2.41 7.78
CA LEU A 236 22.87 -2.86 6.41
C LEU A 236 23.50 -1.93 5.37
N GLN A 237 23.50 -0.63 5.59
CA GLN A 237 24.15 0.34 4.70
C GLN A 237 25.69 0.32 4.75
N LYS A 238 26.29 -0.35 5.75
CA LYS A 238 27.74 -0.63 5.75
C LYS A 238 28.12 -1.79 4.83
N VAL A 239 27.16 -2.66 4.49
CA VAL A 239 27.42 -3.81 3.63
C VAL A 239 27.39 -3.36 2.17
N ASN A 240 28.56 -3.02 1.66
CA ASN A 240 28.76 -2.55 0.27
C ASN A 240 29.01 -3.73 -0.68
N LEU A 241 27.97 -4.53 -0.92
CA LEU A 241 27.99 -5.53 -2.00
C LEU A 241 27.49 -4.88 -3.31
N PRO A 242 28.31 -4.76 -4.36
CA PRO A 242 27.88 -4.25 -5.66
C PRO A 242 26.89 -5.24 -6.32
N PRO A 243 25.84 -4.77 -7.03
CA PRO A 243 25.51 -3.38 -7.39
C PRO A 243 24.80 -2.56 -6.28
N ILE A 244 25.04 -1.24 -6.27
CA ILE A 244 24.58 -0.28 -5.24
C ILE A 244 23.62 0.74 -5.88
N ILE A 245 22.54 1.09 -5.18
CA ILE A 245 21.65 2.20 -5.53
C ILE A 245 21.94 3.38 -4.62
N THR A 246 22.05 4.57 -5.20
CA THR A 246 22.10 5.84 -4.46
C THR A 246 20.70 6.48 -4.44
N PHE A 247 20.31 7.05 -3.30
CA PHE A 247 19.03 7.74 -3.14
C PHE A 247 19.14 8.87 -2.09
N ASP A 248 18.07 9.67 -1.93
CA ASP A 248 17.98 10.80 -0.97
C ASP A 248 19.09 11.87 -1.10
N GLN A 249 19.73 12.00 -2.28
CA GLN A 249 20.81 12.99 -2.52
C GLN A 249 20.35 14.44 -2.32
N HIS A 250 19.06 14.72 -2.52
CA HIS A 250 18.46 16.04 -2.34
C HIS A 250 18.05 16.34 -0.89
N LEU A 251 18.03 15.33 -0.01
CA LEU A 251 17.54 15.44 1.37
C LEU A 251 18.67 15.33 2.41
N VAL A 252 19.76 14.62 2.11
CA VAL A 252 20.86 14.38 3.03
C VAL A 252 22.21 14.68 2.37
N PRO A 253 23.08 15.53 2.94
CA PRO A 253 24.41 15.79 2.40
C PRO A 253 25.22 14.48 2.29
N GLY A 254 25.65 14.11 1.09
CA GLY A 254 26.37 12.87 0.80
C GLY A 254 25.52 11.71 0.26
N GLY A 255 24.19 11.82 0.25
CA GLY A 255 23.28 10.78 -0.24
C GLY A 255 23.31 9.48 0.60
N ARG A 256 22.30 8.62 0.42
CA ARG A 256 22.25 7.28 1.05
C ARG A 256 22.46 6.21 -0.01
N GLN A 257 23.02 5.07 0.42
CA GLN A 257 23.35 3.95 -0.46
C GLN A 257 22.87 2.63 0.13
N ILE A 258 22.32 1.76 -0.72
CA ILE A 258 21.94 0.39 -0.34
C ILE A 258 22.30 -0.59 -1.47
N SER A 259 22.79 -1.77 -1.07
CA SER A 259 23.01 -2.91 -1.98
C SER A 259 21.71 -3.50 -2.51
N TRP A 260 21.70 -3.86 -3.79
CA TRP A 260 20.55 -4.52 -4.45
C TRP A 260 20.09 -5.77 -3.70
N LEU A 261 21.01 -6.53 -3.10
CA LEU A 261 20.68 -7.78 -2.42
C LEU A 261 19.61 -7.57 -1.32
N PHE A 262 19.79 -6.57 -0.47
CA PHE A 262 18.84 -6.28 0.61
C PHE A 262 17.51 -5.74 0.07
N LEU A 263 17.55 -4.99 -1.04
CA LEU A 263 16.33 -4.53 -1.70
C LEU A 263 15.54 -5.69 -2.31
N VAL A 264 16.20 -6.59 -3.03
CA VAL A 264 15.56 -7.73 -3.70
C VAL A 264 15.04 -8.72 -2.66
N LEU A 265 15.80 -9.00 -1.59
CA LEU A 265 15.32 -9.87 -0.50
C LEU A 265 14.12 -9.26 0.23
N SER A 266 14.18 -7.96 0.53
CA SER A 266 13.06 -7.24 1.12
C SER A 266 11.85 -7.26 0.19
N GLY A 267 12.05 -7.03 -1.10
CA GLY A 267 11.03 -7.10 -2.13
C GLY A 267 10.39 -8.48 -2.19
N ALA A 268 11.19 -9.56 -2.21
CA ALA A 268 10.67 -10.92 -2.23
C ALA A 268 9.83 -11.25 -0.98
N PHE A 269 10.27 -10.81 0.20
CA PHE A 269 9.48 -11.00 1.42
C PHE A 269 8.16 -10.22 1.37
N VAL A 270 8.21 -8.95 0.95
CA VAL A 270 7.02 -8.09 0.85
C VAL A 270 6.05 -8.58 -0.22
N GLY A 271 6.55 -8.99 -1.39
CA GLY A 271 5.75 -9.56 -2.47
C GLY A 271 5.07 -10.86 -2.04
N LEU A 272 5.78 -11.73 -1.33
CA LEU A 272 5.21 -12.96 -0.78
C LEU A 272 4.10 -12.67 0.23
N ALA A 273 4.34 -11.76 1.17
CA ALA A 273 3.33 -11.35 2.15
C ALA A 273 2.11 -10.70 1.47
N ALA A 274 2.34 -9.82 0.47
CA ALA A 274 1.29 -9.15 -0.27
C ALA A 274 0.41 -10.15 -1.03
N ALA A 275 1.00 -11.14 -1.71
CA ALA A 275 0.27 -12.16 -2.43
C ALA A 275 -0.48 -13.14 -1.51
N ILE A 276 0.07 -13.43 -0.32
CA ILE A 276 -0.62 -14.29 0.65
C ILE A 276 -1.82 -13.56 1.27
N MET A 277 -1.63 -12.29 1.62
CA MET A 277 -2.54 -11.59 2.51
C MET A 277 -3.52 -10.67 1.80
N GLY A 278 -3.22 -10.14 0.62
CA GLY A 278 -4.12 -9.17 -0.01
C GLY A 278 -3.72 -7.73 0.26
N VAL A 279 -2.93 -7.49 1.30
CA VAL A 279 -2.47 -6.15 1.64
C VAL A 279 -1.36 -5.77 0.67
N GLY A 280 -1.64 -4.92 -0.31
CA GLY A 280 -0.75 -4.57 -1.43
C GLY A 280 0.58 -3.94 -1.05
N GLY A 281 1.45 -4.68 -0.34
CA GLY A 281 2.82 -4.35 0.04
C GLY A 281 2.96 -3.24 1.09
N GLY A 282 2.26 -2.11 0.91
CA GLY A 282 2.70 -0.84 1.49
C GLY A 282 2.72 -0.72 3.00
N PHE A 283 1.82 -1.41 3.69
CA PHE A 283 1.86 -1.47 5.16
C PHE A 283 3.15 -2.14 5.69
N LEU A 284 3.79 -3.03 4.90
CA LEU A 284 5.03 -3.74 5.23
C LEU A 284 6.24 -3.05 4.58
N THR A 285 6.08 -2.59 3.34
CA THR A 285 7.11 -1.84 2.62
C THR A 285 7.51 -0.59 3.39
N PHE A 286 6.55 0.16 3.95
CA PHE A 286 6.87 1.41 4.65
C PHE A 286 7.79 1.19 5.87
N PRO A 287 7.47 0.30 6.83
CA PRO A 287 8.40 -0.06 7.90
C PRO A 287 9.73 -0.59 7.41
N ILE A 288 9.75 -1.40 6.35
CA ILE A 288 10.99 -1.95 5.80
C ILE A 288 11.85 -0.84 5.20
N PHE A 289 11.27 0.06 4.41
CA PHE A 289 11.97 1.18 3.80
C PHE A 289 12.53 2.12 4.87
N VAL A 290 11.73 2.49 5.87
CA VAL A 290 12.16 3.44 6.90
C VAL A 290 13.09 2.81 7.94
N TYR A 291 12.73 1.66 8.52
CA TYR A 291 13.43 1.08 9.67
C TYR A 291 14.49 0.04 9.32
N VAL A 292 14.35 -0.67 8.20
CA VAL A 292 15.32 -1.69 7.78
C VAL A 292 16.32 -1.06 6.81
N LEU A 293 15.82 -0.42 5.76
CA LEU A 293 16.63 0.13 4.68
C LEU A 293 17.09 1.57 4.98
N GLY A 294 16.35 2.32 5.80
CA GLY A 294 16.72 3.69 6.15
C GLY A 294 16.51 4.69 5.01
N VAL A 295 15.47 4.49 4.21
CA VAL A 295 14.97 5.45 3.21
C VAL A 295 14.25 6.58 3.94
N SER A 296 14.34 7.81 3.43
CA SER A 296 13.59 8.94 3.99
C SER A 296 12.08 8.68 3.95
N SER A 297 11.35 9.14 4.97
CA SER A 297 9.89 8.90 5.05
C SER A 297 9.15 9.51 3.86
N ALA A 298 9.56 10.70 3.42
CA ALA A 298 8.97 11.38 2.27
C ALA A 298 9.16 10.59 0.96
N ALA A 299 10.37 10.08 0.71
CA ALA A 299 10.64 9.25 -0.46
C ALA A 299 9.98 7.86 -0.34
N THR A 300 9.87 7.34 0.88
CA THR A 300 9.25 6.04 1.14
C THR A 300 7.78 6.04 0.74
N VAL A 301 6.98 7.01 1.17
CA VAL A 301 5.54 7.06 0.84
C VAL A 301 5.33 7.08 -0.68
N GLY A 302 6.07 7.91 -1.41
CA GLY A 302 5.92 8.00 -2.86
C GLY A 302 6.40 6.74 -3.59
N THR A 303 7.54 6.19 -3.17
CA THR A 303 8.16 5.04 -3.83
C THR A 303 7.38 3.75 -3.57
N ASP A 304 6.86 3.57 -2.36
CA ASP A 304 6.02 2.44 -1.98
C ASP A 304 4.73 2.40 -2.82
N ILE A 305 4.00 3.53 -2.89
CA ILE A 305 2.78 3.62 -3.70
C ILE A 305 3.07 3.35 -5.19
N PHE A 306 4.23 3.80 -5.70
CA PHE A 306 4.63 3.57 -7.09
C PHE A 306 4.95 2.11 -7.38
N GLN A 307 5.52 1.38 -6.42
CA GLN A 307 5.93 -0.01 -6.55
C GLN A 307 4.74 -1.00 -6.50
N ILE A 308 3.58 -0.55 -6.03
CA ILE A 308 2.33 -1.33 -6.08
C ILE A 308 1.80 -1.49 -7.52
N ILE A 309 2.15 -0.54 -8.41
CA ILE A 309 1.76 -0.55 -9.84
C ILE A 309 2.70 -1.48 -10.62
#